data_AF-A0A6C2E1L9-F1
#
_entry.id   AF-A0A6C2E1L9-F1
#
_cell.length_a   1.000
_cell.length_b   1.000
_cell.length_c   1.000
_cell.angle_alpha   90.00
_cell.angle_beta   90.00
_cell.angle_gamma   90.00
#
_symmetry.space_group_name_H-M   'P 1'
#
loop_
_entity.id
_entity.type
_entity.pdbx_description
1 polymer ?
#
loop_
_entity_poly.entity_id
_entity_poly.type
_entity_poly.pdbx_seq_one_letter_code
_entity_poly.pdbx_strand_id
1 'polypeptide(L)' 'MNIRKELLDELLQECKTPPDLFGEGGILKQLTTALVERALEAELSTHLG' A
#
# COMPACT_ATOMS: atom_id res chain seq x y z
N MET A 1 -4.64 5.11 14.14
CA MET A 1 -3.93 5.45 12.89
C MET A 1 -4.75 6.51 12.17
N ASN A 2 -4.18 7.67 11.87
CA ASN A 2 -4.88 8.72 11.14
C ASN A 2 -4.26 8.82 9.73
N ILE A 3 -4.99 8.38 8.72
CA ILE A 3 -4.53 8.45 7.33
C ILE A 3 -4.86 9.85 6.80
N ARG A 4 -3.88 10.53 6.22
CA ARG A 4 -4.09 11.87 5.65
C ARG A 4 -5.00 11.75 4.43
N LYS A 5 -6.01 12.63 4.32
CA LYS A 5 -6.97 12.60 3.21
C LYS A 5 -6.29 12.77 1.85
N GLU A 6 -5.33 13.67 1.77
CA GLU A 6 -4.49 13.90 0.59
C GLU A 6 -3.83 12.61 0.07
N LEU A 7 -3.39 11.71 0.96
CA LEU A 7 -2.81 10.43 0.57
C LEU A 7 -3.86 9.48 0.00
N LEU A 8 -5.09 9.51 0.54
CA LEU A 8 -6.20 8.73 -0.01
C LEU A 8 -6.59 9.26 -1.40
N ASP A 9 -6.60 10.58 -1.58
CA ASP A 9 -6.89 11.23 -2.86
C ASP A 9 -5.83 10.87 -3.92
N GLU A 10 -4.54 10.90 -3.54
CA GLU A 10 -3.44 10.46 -4.41
C GLU A 10 -3.55 8.98 -4.80
N LEU A 11 -3.82 8.10 -3.82
CA LEU A 11 -3.98 6.66 -4.09
C LEU A 11 -5.19 6.37 -4.99
N LEU A 12 -6.26 7.14 -4.86
CA LEU A 12 -7.49 6.95 -5.64
C LEU A 12 -7.47 7.66 -7.00
N GLN A 13 -6.48 8.53 -7.27
CA GLN A 13 -6.42 9.34 -8.49
C GLN A 13 -6.49 8.48 -9.77
N GLU A 14 -5.87 7.30 -9.75
CA GLU A 14 -5.82 6.37 -10.89
C GLU A 14 -6.92 5.29 -10.85
N CYS A 15 -7.73 5.23 -9.77
CA CYS A 15 -8.86 4.32 -9.68
C CYS A 15 -10.08 4.85 -10.43
N LYS A 16 -10.36 4.29 -11.60
CA LYS A 16 -11.50 4.71 -12.45
C LYS A 16 -12.68 3.74 -12.34
N THR A 17 -12.40 2.50 -11.91
CA THR A 17 -13.36 1.40 -11.85
C THR A 17 -13.19 0.59 -10.56
N PRO A 18 -14.23 -0.16 -10.11
CA PRO A 18 -14.09 -1.03 -8.95
C PRO A 18 -12.96 -2.08 -9.05
N PRO A 19 -12.67 -2.68 -10.23
CA PRO A 19 -11.50 -3.54 -10.39
C PRO A 19 -10.14 -2.86 -10.19
N ASP A 20 -10.01 -1.55 -10.46
CA ASP A 20 -8.76 -0.82 -10.21
C ASP A 20 -8.45 -0.75 -8.70
N LEU A 21 -9.48 -0.84 -7.86
CA LEU A 21 -9.34 -0.83 -6.40
C LEU A 21 -9.27 -2.25 -5.82
N PHE A 22 -10.21 -3.13 -6.20
CA PHE A 22 -10.44 -4.44 -5.58
C PHE A 22 -10.01 -5.65 -6.45
N GLY A 23 -9.65 -5.43 -7.71
CA GLY A 23 -9.30 -6.50 -8.64
C GLY A 23 -7.96 -7.16 -8.30
N GLU A 24 -7.63 -8.22 -9.05
CA GLU A 24 -6.39 -8.99 -8.83
C GLU A 24 -5.10 -8.18 -9.05
N GLY A 25 -5.19 -7.08 -9.78
CA GLY A 25 -4.12 -6.07 -9.91
C GLY A 25 -4.44 -4.75 -9.24
N GLY A 26 -5.48 -4.69 -8.40
CA GLY A 26 -5.98 -3.46 -7.82
C GLY A 26 -5.06 -2.87 -6.76
N ILE A 27 -5.25 -1.57 -6.48
CA ILE A 27 -4.39 -0.78 -5.58
C ILE A 27 -4.36 -1.38 -4.17
N LEU A 28 -5.44 -1.95 -3.66
CA LEU A 28 -5.43 -2.55 -2.31
C LEU A 28 -4.46 -3.72 -2.17
N LYS A 29 -4.37 -4.56 -3.21
CA LYS A 29 -3.41 -5.67 -3.23
C LYS A 29 -1.99 -5.15 -3.30
N GLN A 30 -1.73 -4.20 -4.19
CA GLN A 30 -0.41 -3.57 -4.34
C GLN A 30 0.05 -2.89 -3.04
N LEU A 31 -0.84 -2.12 -2.41
CA LEU A 31 -0.57 -1.43 -1.14
C LEU A 31 -0.27 -2.43 -0.01
N THR A 32 -1.04 -3.51 0.08
CA THR A 32 -0.81 -4.56 1.09
C THR A 32 0.56 -5.21 0.89
N THR A 33 0.92 -5.55 -0.35
CA THR A 33 2.25 -6.09 -0.68
C THR A 33 3.37 -5.14 -0.28
N ALA A 34 3.29 -3.86 -0.67
CA ALA A 34 4.31 -2.87 -0.36
C ALA A 34 4.49 -2.66 1.16
N LEU A 35 3.40 -2.72 1.94
CA LEU A 35 3.45 -2.63 3.39
C LEU A 35 4.14 -3.86 4.01
N VAL A 36 3.85 -5.05 3.50
CA VAL A 36 4.50 -6.30 3.95
C VAL A 36 5.99 -6.26 3.63
N GLU A 37 6.37 -5.91 2.39
CA GLU A 37 7.77 -5.79 1.98
C GLU A 37 8.52 -4.79 2.87
N ARG A 38 7.93 -3.62 3.15
CA ARG A 38 8.56 -2.62 4.03
C ARG A 38 8.69 -3.11 5.46
N ALA A 39 7.72 -3.86 5.98
CA ALA A 39 7.83 -4.44 7.32
C ALA A 39 8.98 -5.46 7.37
N LEU A 40 9.11 -6.31 6.35
CA LEU A 40 10.18 -7.32 6.25
C LEU A 40 11.57 -6.68 6.08
N GLU A 41 11.69 -5.60 5.28
CA GLU A 41 12.92 -4.82 5.16
C GLU A 41 13.34 -4.18 6.51
N ALA A 42 12.35 -3.67 7.26
CA ALA A 42 12.58 -3.09 8.57
C ALA A 42 13.07 -4.15 9.56
N GLU A 43 12.48 -5.35 9.55
CA GLU A 43 12.90 -6.48 10.38
C GLU A 43 14.36 -6.88 10.11
N LEU A 44 14.75 -6.99 8.83
CA LEU A 44 16.14 -7.27 8.43
C LEU A 44 17.12 -6.19 8.89
N SER A 45 16.72 -4.92 8.87
CA SER A 45 17.56 -3.80 9.34
C SER A 45 17.69 -3.77 10.87
N THR A 46 16.71 -4.27 11.61
CA THR A 46 16.74 -4.32 13.09
C THR A 46 17.41 -5.56 13.68
N HIS A 47 17.72 -6.59 12.88
CA HIS A 47 18.33 -7.84 13.36
C HIS A 47 19.81 -8.04 12.97
N LEU A 48 20.44 -7.04 12.34
CA LEU A 48 21.88 -7.01 12.03
C LEU A 48 22.64 -5.97 12.86
N GLY A 49 22.06 -5.51 13.98
CA GLY A 49 22.69 -4.64 14.98
C GLY A 49 23.00 -5.38 16.28
#